data_AF-A0AB35MPF8-F1
#
_entry.id   AF-A0AB35MPF8-F1
#
_cell.length_a   1.000
_cell.length_b   1.000
_cell.length_c   1.000
_cell.angle_alpha   90.00
_cell.angle_beta   90.00
_cell.angle_gamma   90.00
#
_symmetry.space_group_name_H-M   'P 1'
#
loop_
_entity.id
_entity.type
_entity.pdbx_description
1 polymer ?
#
loop_
_entity_poly.entity_id
_entity_poly.type
_entity_poly.pdbx_seq_one_letter_code
_entity_poly.pdbx_strand_id
1 'polypeptide(L)' 'MTREELKEQIDELMQQYANEEIDGDTYAQKMMELVTSAQNDND' A
#
# COMPACT_ATOMS: atom_id res chain seq x y z
N MET A 1 7.35 3.55 -10.31
CA MET A 1 7.20 2.34 -9.49
C MET A 1 6.87 1.18 -10.41
N THR A 2 7.58 0.07 -10.31
CA THR A 2 7.25 -1.15 -11.06
C THR A 2 6.10 -1.89 -10.39
N ARG A 3 5.42 -2.77 -11.13
CA ARG A 3 4.34 -3.60 -10.59
C ARG A 3 4.82 -4.50 -9.44
N GLU A 4 6.08 -4.90 -9.44
CA GLU A 4 6.68 -5.72 -8.39
C GLU A 4 6.88 -4.92 -7.10
N GLU A 5 7.44 -3.72 -7.19
CA GLU A 5 7.61 -2.81 -6.04
C GLU A 5 6.27 -2.38 -5.43
N LEU A 6 5.21 -2.21 -6.24
CA LEU A 6 3.87 -1.94 -5.73
C LEU A 6 3.33 -3.13 -4.94
N LYS A 7 3.55 -4.35 -5.45
CA LYS A 7 3.07 -5.56 -4.78
C LYS A 7 3.77 -5.77 -3.45
N GLU A 8 5.09 -5.54 -3.39
CA GLU A 8 5.87 -5.65 -2.16
C GLU A 8 5.38 -4.67 -1.09
N GLN A 9 5.13 -3.40 -1.45
CA GLN A 9 4.58 -2.41 -0.52
C GLN A 9 3.16 -2.76 -0.03
N ILE A 10 2.32 -3.35 -0.88
CA ILE A 10 0.98 -3.83 -0.48
C ILE A 10 1.10 -5.02 0.47
N ASP A 11 2.02 -5.96 0.21
CA ASP A 11 2.24 -7.13 1.05
C ASP A 11 2.75 -6.73 2.44
N GLU A 12 3.70 -5.78 2.53
CA GLU A 12 4.16 -5.21 3.81
C GLU A 12 3.04 -4.49 4.57
N LEU A 13 2.21 -3.72 3.86
CA LEU A 13 1.09 -3.00 4.46
C LEU A 13 0.04 -3.97 5.01
N MET A 14 -0.23 -5.07 4.30
CA MET A 14 -1.11 -6.14 4.77
C MET A 14 -0.55 -6.82 6.01
N GLN A 15 0.77 -7.03 6.07
CA GLN A 15 1.42 -7.63 7.22
C GLN A 15 1.32 -6.74 8.46
N GLN A 16 1.52 -5.42 8.32
CA GLN A 16 1.34 -4.46 9.42
C GLN A 16 -0.09 -4.49 9.96
N TYR A 17 -1.09 -4.58 9.07
CA TYR A 17 -2.49 -4.71 9.48
C TYR A 17 -2.77 -6.05 10.19
N ALA A 18 -2.23 -7.15 9.66
CA ALA A 18 -2.37 -8.47 10.26
C ALA A 18 -1.68 -8.60 11.63
N ASN A 19 -0.58 -7.87 11.84
CA ASN A 19 0.12 -7.77 13.11
C ASN A 19 -0.53 -6.76 14.08
N GLU A 20 -1.65 -6.13 13.72
CA GLU A 20 -2.31 -5.06 14.48
C GLU A 20 -1.40 -3.85 14.76
N GLU A 21 -0.33 -3.66 13.97
CA GLU A 21 0.57 -2.51 14.08
C GLU A 21 -0.08 -1.23 13.54
N ILE A 22 -1.03 -1.39 12.62
CA ILE A 22 -1.86 -0.32 12.08
C ILE A 22 -3.34 -0.70 12.19
N ASP A 23 -4.19 0.28 12.39
CA ASP A 23 -5.64 0.10 12.33
C ASP A 23 -6.14 0.04 10.88
N GLY A 24 -7.39 -0.40 10.72
CA GLY A 24 -8.03 -0.53 9.41
C GLY A 24 -8.15 0.81 8.67
N ASP A 25 -8.29 1.91 9.39
CA ASP A 25 -8.38 3.25 8.83
C ASP A 25 -7.03 3.68 8.23
N THR A 26 -5.94 3.43 8.95
CA THR A 26 -4.57 3.67 8.50
C THR A 26 -4.20 2.78 7.31
N TYR A 27 -4.61 1.51 7.33
CA TYR A 27 -4.45 0.60 6.20
C TYR A 27 -5.15 1.16 4.95
N ALA A 28 -6.41 1.57 5.08
CA ALA A 28 -7.20 2.09 3.97
C ALA A 28 -6.60 3.38 3.38
N GLN A 29 -6.13 4.30 4.23
CA GLN A 29 -5.47 5.52 3.78
C GLN A 29 -4.17 5.22 3.01
N LYS A 30 -3.29 4.38 3.56
CA LYS A 30 -2.02 4.01 2.92
C LYS A 30 -2.24 3.26 1.60
N MET A 31 -3.25 2.39 1.53
CA MET A 31 -3.63 1.71 0.28
C MET A 31 -4.04 2.71 -0.80
N MET A 32 -4.83 3.73 -0.46
CA MET A 32 -5.25 4.76 -1.40
C MET A 32 -4.04 5.57 -1.92
N GLU A 33 -3.11 5.95 -1.04
CA GLU A 33 -1.88 6.66 -1.40
C GLU A 33 -0.98 5.82 -2.33
N LEU A 34 -0.82 4.53 -2.04
CA LEU A 34 -0.03 3.61 -2.87
C LEU A 34 -0.60 3.45 -4.27
N VAL A 35 -1.92 3.23 -4.38
CA VAL A 35 -2.60 3.09 -5.68
C VAL A 35 -2.54 4.39 -6.49
N THR A 36 -2.73 5.54 -5.84
CA THR A 36 -2.64 6.85 -6.50
C THR A 36 -1.23 7.13 -7.01
N SER A 37 -0.21 6.80 -6.20
CA SER A 37 1.19 6.98 -6.59
C SER A 37 1.56 6.10 -7.78
N ALA A 38 1.11 4.84 -7.78
CA ALA A 38 1.34 3.91 -8.89
C ALA A 38 0.57 4.27 -10.18
N GLN A 39 -0.55 5.00 -10.06
CA GLN A 39 -1.27 5.54 -11.21
C GLN A 39 -0.53 6.74 -11.82
N ASN A 40 -0.01 7.65 -10.99
CA ASN A 40 0.73 8.83 -11.44
C ASN A 40 2.07 8.47 -12.12
N ASP A 41 2.67 7.33 -11.80
CA ASP A 41 3.90 6.85 -12.47
C ASP A 41 3.66 6.31 -13.89
N ASN A 42 2.40 6.20 -14.36
CA ASN A 42 2.04 5.79 -15.72
C ASN A 42 1.66 6.97 -16.65
N ASP A 43 1.75 8.21 -16.19
CA ASP A 43 1.60 9.45 -16.99
C ASP A 43 2.98 10.01 -17.40
#